data_AF-A0A4V3E469-F1
#
_entry.id   AF-A0A4V3E469-F1
#
_cell.length_a   1.000
_cell.length_b   1.000
_cell.length_c   1.000
_cell.angle_alpha   90.00
_cell.angle_beta   90.00
_cell.angle_gamma   90.00
#
_symmetry.space_group_name_H-M   'P 1'
#
loop_
_entity.id
_entity.type
_entity.pdbx_description
1 polymer ?
#
loop_
_entity_poly.entity_id
_entity_poly.type
_entity_poly.pdbx_seq_one_letter_code
_entity_poly.pdbx_strand_id
1 'polypeptide(L)'
;MQSTTSSFTMRALLVTGFLSITIASPFSVAKDTNTESETCSYNEVEMLKLSPREFDQNLEKGWREVAKAEACREAAADLIHTYYTKNEISKGAMRTFVWHEGQLRAEVGQYQRAISLMKQARKSPEKDMSGWNYYVDATIAFLQSDREKLKNQREKLAAVPKPEGFNPTDADGNPIEIQWPPNLNIVDKFIRCFDQPYSEVYTECTAEK
;
A
#
# COMPACT_ATOMS: atom_id res chain seq x y z
N MET A 1 52.32 -0.24 -32.75
CA MET A 1 53.14 0.31 -33.84
C MET A 1 52.40 0.08 -35.16
N GLN A 2 52.13 1.18 -35.87
CA GLN A 2 51.94 1.36 -37.32
C GLN A 2 51.28 0.22 -38.12
N SER A 3 50.06 0.36 -38.65
CA SER A 3 49.63 1.17 -39.82
C SER A 3 49.42 0.28 -41.04
N THR A 4 48.24 0.33 -41.65
CA THR A 4 48.04 0.41 -43.11
C THR A 4 46.56 0.67 -43.45
N THR A 5 46.31 1.94 -43.79
CA THR A 5 45.39 2.48 -44.81
C THR A 5 45.44 1.70 -46.14
N SER A 6 44.54 1.74 -47.13
CA SER A 6 43.32 2.49 -47.49
C SER A 6 42.84 1.90 -48.85
N SER A 7 41.57 2.13 -49.22
CA SER A 7 41.10 2.52 -50.57
C SER A 7 39.79 1.78 -50.94
N PHE A 8 38.63 2.43 -50.83
CA PHE A 8 38.00 3.24 -51.88
C PHE A 8 37.83 2.52 -53.23
N THR A 9 36.58 2.21 -53.57
CA THR A 9 36.06 2.45 -54.93
C THR A 9 34.68 3.10 -54.84
N MET A 10 34.62 4.25 -55.50
CA MET A 10 33.53 5.19 -55.62
C MET A 10 32.78 4.86 -56.92
N ARG A 11 31.45 4.80 -56.87
CA ARG A 11 30.61 5.03 -58.05
C ARG A 11 29.62 6.14 -57.75
N ALA A 12 30.05 7.34 -58.14
CA ALA A 12 29.26 8.48 -58.57
C ALA A 12 28.54 8.14 -59.91
N LEU A 13 27.45 8.75 -60.38
CA LEU A 13 26.77 10.01 -60.08
C LEU A 13 25.39 10.03 -60.80
N LEU A 14 24.63 11.11 -60.56
CA LEU A 14 23.47 11.70 -61.29
C LEU A 14 22.11 11.49 -60.61
N VAL A 15 21.70 12.35 -59.67
CA VAL A 15 21.19 13.74 -59.82
C VAL A 15 19.86 13.79 -60.57
N THR A 16 18.76 14.07 -59.86
CA THR A 16 17.89 15.25 -60.04
C THR A 16 16.64 15.10 -59.17
N GLY A 17 16.28 16.14 -58.42
CA GLY A 17 14.94 16.25 -57.84
C GLY A 17 14.90 16.86 -56.44
N PHE A 18 15.12 18.17 -56.34
CA PHE A 18 14.72 18.94 -55.17
C PHE A 18 13.20 18.85 -54.99
N LEU A 19 12.75 18.39 -53.84
CA LEU A 19 11.52 18.86 -53.22
C LEU A 19 11.74 18.90 -51.71
N SER A 20 12.19 20.06 -51.22
CA SER A 20 12.22 20.37 -49.80
C SER A 20 10.78 20.49 -49.30
N ILE A 21 10.21 19.39 -48.81
CA ILE A 21 9.04 19.45 -47.95
C ILE A 21 9.58 19.53 -46.52
N THR A 22 9.70 20.75 -46.01
CA THR A 22 9.79 20.99 -44.57
C THR A 22 8.45 20.59 -43.95
N ILE A 23 8.32 19.32 -43.57
CA ILE A 23 7.27 18.92 -42.64
C ILE A 23 7.73 19.44 -41.27
N ALA A 24 7.20 20.59 -40.88
CA ALA A 24 7.20 20.99 -39.48
C ALA A 24 6.42 19.92 -38.73
N SER A 25 7.14 18.93 -38.17
CA SER A 25 6.55 18.00 -37.21
C SER A 25 6.00 18.84 -36.07
N PRO A 26 4.70 18.81 -35.79
CA PRO A 26 4.21 19.39 -34.55
C PRO A 26 4.87 18.56 -33.45
N PHE A 27 5.75 19.19 -32.66
CA PHE A 27 6.02 18.73 -31.33
C PHE A 27 4.66 18.58 -30.66
N SER A 28 4.17 17.34 -30.61
CA SER A 28 3.11 16.99 -29.68
C SER A 28 3.76 17.22 -28.33
N VAL A 29 3.42 18.36 -27.72
CA VAL A 29 3.55 18.54 -26.29
C VAL A 29 2.87 17.31 -25.71
N ALA A 30 3.67 16.37 -25.23
CA ALA A 30 3.17 15.34 -24.35
C ALA A 30 2.47 16.13 -23.25
N LYS A 31 1.13 16.08 -23.26
CA LYS A 31 0.32 16.66 -22.23
C LYS A 31 0.83 16.01 -20.97
N ASP A 32 1.50 16.79 -20.12
CA ASP A 32 1.88 16.34 -18.79
C ASP A 32 0.60 15.78 -18.17
N THR A 33 0.54 14.45 -18.08
CA THR A 33 -0.45 13.77 -17.25
C THR A 33 0.01 13.98 -15.82
N ASN A 34 -0.07 15.23 -15.37
CA ASN A 34 -0.26 15.52 -13.98
C ASN A 34 -1.73 15.16 -13.71
N THR A 35 -1.99 13.86 -13.57
CA THR A 35 -3.26 13.33 -13.11
C THR A 35 -3.34 13.61 -11.61
N GLU A 36 -3.42 14.89 -11.25
CA GLU A 36 -3.91 15.29 -9.95
C GLU A 36 -5.39 14.87 -9.90
N SER A 37 -5.72 14.14 -8.83
CA SER A 37 -7.03 13.59 -8.53
C SER A 37 -8.15 14.66 -8.55
N GLU A 38 -8.77 14.88 -9.71
CA GLU A 38 -10.00 15.71 -9.80
C GLU A 38 -11.27 14.97 -9.34
N THR A 39 -11.22 13.68 -8.97
CA THR A 39 -12.44 12.87 -8.72
C THR A 39 -12.73 12.53 -7.25
N CYS A 40 -11.84 12.88 -6.32
CA CYS A 40 -12.01 12.57 -4.89
C CYS A 40 -12.25 13.85 -4.09
N SER A 41 -13.49 14.33 -4.04
CA SER A 41 -13.85 15.57 -3.35
C SER A 41 -13.98 15.35 -1.83
N TYR A 42 -13.03 15.89 -1.07
CA TYR A 42 -13.11 15.99 0.39
C TYR A 42 -12.51 17.33 0.86
N ASN A 43 -12.92 17.80 2.03
CA ASN A 43 -12.36 19.02 2.62
C ASN A 43 -11.13 18.66 3.48
N GLU A 44 -9.93 18.72 2.89
CA GLU A 44 -8.68 18.42 3.61
C GLU A 44 -8.54 19.29 4.87
N VAL A 45 -8.85 20.58 4.79
CA VAL A 45 -8.69 21.53 5.91
C VAL A 45 -9.53 21.11 7.11
N GLU A 46 -10.77 20.68 6.89
CA GLU A 46 -11.63 20.20 7.97
C GLU A 46 -11.19 18.81 8.49
N MET A 47 -10.73 17.92 7.59
CA MET A 47 -10.22 16.61 7.98
C MET A 47 -8.97 16.71 8.86
N LEU A 48 -8.07 17.66 8.57
CA LEU A 48 -6.85 17.88 9.35
C LEU A 48 -7.12 18.45 10.75
N LYS A 49 -8.31 19.01 11.00
CA LYS A 49 -8.71 19.53 12.33
C LYS A 49 -9.30 18.45 13.24
N LEU A 50 -9.67 17.28 12.69
CA LEU A 50 -10.21 16.17 13.49
C LEU A 50 -9.18 15.71 14.51
N SER A 51 -9.64 15.20 15.66
CA SER A 51 -8.75 14.51 16.59
C SER A 51 -8.15 13.24 15.96
N PRO A 52 -6.97 12.75 16.39
CA PRO A 52 -6.36 11.57 15.79
C PRO A 52 -7.28 10.34 15.80
N ARG A 53 -8.10 10.20 16.85
CA ARG A 53 -9.10 9.13 16.94
C ARG A 53 -10.25 9.33 15.95
N GLU A 54 -10.78 10.54 15.82
CA GLU A 54 -11.87 10.81 14.86
C GLU A 54 -11.41 10.67 13.42
N PHE A 55 -10.18 11.08 13.11
CA PHE A 55 -9.63 10.94 11.77
C PHE A 55 -9.34 9.46 11.42
N ASP A 56 -8.76 8.70 12.35
CA ASP A 56 -8.19 7.37 12.04
C ASP A 56 -9.01 6.16 12.54
N GLN A 57 -10.00 6.34 13.42
CA GLN A 57 -10.74 5.22 14.02
C GLN A 57 -12.26 5.33 13.82
N ASN A 58 -12.76 6.45 13.30
CA ASN A 58 -14.18 6.59 12.98
C ASN A 58 -14.48 5.96 11.61
N LEU A 59 -15.48 5.08 11.53
CA LEU A 59 -15.88 4.40 10.29
C LEU A 59 -16.66 5.29 9.33
N GLU A 60 -17.26 6.38 9.83
CA GLU A 60 -18.13 7.29 9.09
C GLU A 60 -17.52 8.69 8.90
N LYS A 61 -16.28 8.90 9.36
CA LYS A 61 -15.56 10.17 9.26
C LYS A 61 -14.08 9.94 8.93
N GLY A 62 -13.34 11.04 8.76
CA GLY A 62 -11.90 10.99 8.53
C GLY A 62 -11.54 10.37 7.19
N TRP A 63 -10.39 9.70 7.13
CA TRP A 63 -9.89 9.13 5.88
C TRP A 63 -10.77 8.00 5.34
N ARG A 64 -11.52 7.29 6.21
CA ARG A 64 -12.41 6.19 5.80
C ARG A 64 -13.53 6.66 4.90
N GLU A 65 -14.02 7.89 5.10
CA GLU A 65 -15.04 8.47 4.21
C GLU A 65 -14.52 8.59 2.77
N VAL A 66 -13.27 9.02 2.60
CA VAL A 66 -12.62 9.14 1.30
C VAL A 66 -12.36 7.76 0.69
N ALA A 67 -11.89 6.79 1.49
CA ALA A 67 -11.57 5.45 1.04
C ALA A 67 -12.79 4.58 0.67
N LYS A 68 -14.03 5.03 0.97
CA LYS A 68 -15.26 4.32 0.54
C LYS A 68 -15.32 4.14 -0.97
N ALA A 69 -14.92 5.16 -1.72
CA ALA A 69 -14.77 5.05 -3.16
C ALA A 69 -13.43 4.37 -3.46
N GLU A 70 -13.45 3.22 -4.12
CA GLU A 70 -12.22 2.47 -4.43
C GLU A 70 -11.23 3.31 -5.24
N ALA A 71 -11.75 4.12 -6.18
CA ALA A 71 -10.97 5.07 -6.98
C ALA A 71 -10.28 6.17 -6.15
N CYS A 72 -10.66 6.33 -4.88
CA CYS A 72 -10.13 7.35 -3.96
C CYS A 72 -9.24 6.78 -2.85
N ARG A 73 -8.94 5.47 -2.86
CA ARG A 73 -8.05 4.85 -1.87
C ARG A 73 -6.64 5.43 -1.89
N GLU A 74 -6.12 5.81 -3.06
CA GLU A 74 -4.81 6.49 -3.16
C GLU A 74 -4.86 7.88 -2.50
N ALA A 75 -5.87 8.69 -2.82
CA ALA A 75 -6.06 10.01 -2.21
C ALA A 75 -6.27 9.90 -0.69
N ALA A 76 -7.00 8.88 -0.21
CA ALA A 76 -7.15 8.60 1.20
C ALA A 76 -5.80 8.23 1.87
N ALA A 77 -4.94 7.48 1.18
CA ALA A 77 -3.59 7.17 1.67
C ALA A 77 -2.72 8.44 1.75
N ASP A 78 -2.81 9.34 0.76
CA ASP A 78 -2.14 10.65 0.80
C ASP A 78 -2.69 11.52 1.94
N LEU A 79 -4.00 11.50 2.18
CA LEU A 79 -4.62 12.23 3.28
C LEU A 79 -4.14 11.71 4.65
N ILE A 80 -4.01 10.40 4.84
CA ILE A 80 -3.41 9.81 6.06
C ILE A 80 -1.99 10.32 6.26
N HIS A 81 -1.18 10.30 5.20
CA HIS A 81 0.19 10.80 5.22
C HIS A 81 0.27 12.27 5.62
N THR A 82 -0.54 13.11 4.98
CA THR A 82 -0.64 14.53 5.29
C THR A 82 -1.09 14.76 6.73
N TYR A 83 -2.03 13.96 7.24
CA TYR A 83 -2.52 14.10 8.60
C TYR A 83 -1.43 13.90 9.65
N TYR A 84 -0.69 12.79 9.59
CA TYR A 84 0.33 12.49 10.60
C TYR A 84 1.61 13.30 10.47
N THR A 85 1.83 13.96 9.33
CA THR A 85 2.97 14.86 9.11
C THR A 85 2.68 16.30 9.55
N LYS A 86 1.41 16.74 9.49
CA LYS A 86 0.98 18.08 9.91
C LYS A 86 0.49 18.17 11.36
N ASN A 87 0.14 17.05 12.00
CA ASN A 87 -0.38 17.02 13.36
C ASN A 87 0.57 16.35 14.35
N GLU A 88 0.48 16.74 15.62
CA GLU A 88 1.15 16.03 16.70
C GLU A 88 0.43 14.70 16.98
N ILE A 89 1.14 13.60 16.80
CA ILE A 89 0.59 12.25 16.98
C ILE A 89 1.44 11.46 17.97
N SER A 90 0.78 10.75 18.89
CA SER A 90 1.46 9.86 19.82
C SER A 90 2.17 8.71 19.07
N LYS A 91 3.27 8.19 19.63
CA LYS A 91 3.97 7.02 19.05
C LYS A 91 3.05 5.82 18.82
N GLY A 92 2.09 5.61 19.73
CA GLY A 92 1.12 4.53 19.64
C GLY A 92 0.18 4.70 18.45
N ALA A 93 -0.32 5.93 18.24
CA ALA A 93 -1.17 6.26 17.11
C ALA A 93 -0.38 6.23 15.79
N MET A 94 0.84 6.77 15.73
CA MET A 94 1.69 6.78 14.54
C MET A 94 1.81 5.39 13.90
N ARG A 95 1.98 4.34 14.73
CA ARG A 95 2.01 2.94 14.28
C ARG A 95 0.75 2.54 13.52
N THR A 96 -0.42 2.96 13.99
CA THR A 96 -1.71 2.67 13.37
C THR A 96 -1.89 3.47 12.07
N PHE A 97 -1.50 4.75 12.06
CA PHE A 97 -1.53 5.59 10.87
C PHE A 97 -0.70 5.01 9.72
N VAL A 98 0.56 4.67 9.96
CA VAL A 98 1.42 4.08 8.91
C VAL A 98 0.95 2.69 8.50
N TRP A 99 0.30 1.94 9.41
CA TRP A 99 -0.34 0.68 9.05
C TRP A 99 -1.50 0.91 8.07
N HIS A 100 -2.44 1.80 8.38
CA HIS A 100 -3.58 2.09 7.51
C HIS A 100 -3.17 2.72 6.17
N GLU A 101 -2.18 3.63 6.15
CA GLU A 101 -1.60 4.12 4.89
C GLU A 101 -1.06 2.91 4.10
N GLY A 102 -0.28 2.04 4.73
CA GLY A 102 0.26 0.85 4.09
C GLY A 102 -0.81 -0.05 3.47
N GLN A 103 -1.94 -0.25 4.14
CA GLN A 103 -3.05 -1.05 3.62
C GLN A 103 -3.68 -0.41 2.38
N LEU A 104 -4.01 0.88 2.42
CA LEU A 104 -4.57 1.57 1.26
C LEU A 104 -3.60 1.57 0.07
N ARG A 105 -2.31 1.77 0.33
CA ARG A 105 -1.25 1.66 -0.69
C ARG A 105 -1.22 0.26 -1.30
N ALA A 106 -1.38 -0.79 -0.49
CA ALA A 106 -1.46 -2.15 -1.00
C ALA A 106 -2.75 -2.38 -1.81
N GLU A 107 -3.89 -1.85 -1.40
CA GLU A 107 -5.15 -1.97 -2.15
C GLU A 107 -5.08 -1.36 -3.56
N VAL A 108 -4.27 -0.31 -3.75
CA VAL A 108 -4.04 0.30 -5.08
C VAL A 108 -2.78 -0.22 -5.79
N GLY A 109 -2.19 -1.32 -5.32
CA GLY A 109 -1.05 -1.98 -5.97
C GLY A 109 0.32 -1.34 -5.73
N GLN A 110 0.43 -0.33 -4.84
CA GLN A 110 1.69 0.34 -4.48
C GLN A 110 2.50 -0.47 -3.45
N TYR A 111 2.78 -1.75 -3.74
CA TYR A 111 3.32 -2.71 -2.78
C TYR A 111 4.67 -2.31 -2.17
N GLN A 112 5.58 -1.72 -2.95
CA GLN A 112 6.89 -1.30 -2.42
C GLN A 112 6.76 -0.24 -1.31
N ARG A 113 5.84 0.71 -1.51
CA ARG A 113 5.52 1.77 -0.54
C ARG A 113 4.78 1.18 0.65
N ALA A 114 3.78 0.33 0.40
CA ALA A 114 3.03 -0.38 1.43
C ALA A 114 3.95 -1.17 2.37
N ILE A 115 4.87 -1.97 1.84
CA ILE A 115 5.83 -2.77 2.62
C ILE A 115 6.71 -1.87 3.49
N SER A 116 7.16 -0.73 2.98
CA SER A 116 8.01 0.21 3.73
C SER A 116 7.26 0.85 4.90
N LEU A 117 5.98 1.14 4.73
CA LEU A 117 5.10 1.64 5.79
C LEU A 117 4.76 0.55 6.82
N MET A 118 4.38 -0.64 6.35
CA MET A 118 4.05 -1.78 7.23
C MET A 118 5.23 -2.21 8.11
N LYS A 119 6.48 -2.11 7.63
CA LYS A 119 7.68 -2.35 8.46
C LYS A 119 7.77 -1.36 9.63
N GLN A 120 7.40 -0.10 9.42
CA GLN A 120 7.38 0.92 10.48
C GLN A 120 6.27 0.66 11.50
N ALA A 121 5.22 -0.07 11.11
CA ALA A 121 4.12 -0.44 12.00
C ALA A 121 4.48 -1.53 13.02
N ARG A 122 5.70 -2.10 13.00
CA ARG A 122 6.10 -3.13 13.96
C ARG A 122 6.16 -2.60 15.40
N LYS A 123 5.89 -3.49 16.35
CA LYS A 123 6.12 -3.28 17.79
C LYS A 123 7.51 -3.79 18.17
N SER A 124 8.08 -3.25 19.24
CA SER A 124 9.23 -3.91 19.87
C SER A 124 8.80 -5.30 20.39
N PRO A 125 9.67 -6.32 20.37
CA PRO A 125 9.31 -7.68 20.76
C PRO A 125 8.66 -7.76 22.16
N GLU A 126 9.13 -6.93 23.10
CA GLU A 126 8.65 -6.91 24.48
C GLU A 126 7.21 -6.37 24.60
N LYS A 127 6.74 -5.62 23.59
CA LYS A 127 5.41 -5.03 23.52
C LYS A 127 4.48 -5.80 22.58
N ASP A 128 4.93 -6.91 22.00
CA ASP A 128 4.20 -7.68 21.00
C ASP A 128 3.53 -8.94 21.58
N MET A 129 2.76 -8.77 22.65
CA MET A 129 2.13 -9.89 23.36
C MET A 129 1.07 -10.64 22.54
N SER A 130 0.49 -10.01 21.51
CA SER A 130 -0.60 -10.56 20.72
C SER A 130 -0.17 -11.09 19.35
N GLY A 131 1.14 -11.10 19.04
CA GLY A 131 1.63 -11.55 17.73
C GLY A 131 1.41 -10.56 16.58
N TRP A 132 1.26 -9.27 16.86
CA TRP A 132 1.10 -8.23 15.83
C TRP A 132 2.22 -8.27 14.79
N ASN A 133 3.47 -8.47 15.19
CA ASN A 133 4.57 -8.50 14.23
C ASN A 133 4.49 -9.70 13.28
N TYR A 134 3.95 -10.84 13.72
CA TYR A 134 3.74 -11.99 12.84
C TYR A 134 2.65 -11.71 11.81
N TYR A 135 1.59 -10.99 12.19
CA TYR A 135 0.59 -10.51 11.24
C TYR A 135 1.17 -9.50 10.23
N VAL A 136 1.96 -8.54 10.69
CA VAL A 136 2.68 -7.58 9.82
C VAL A 136 3.57 -8.33 8.83
N ASP A 137 4.37 -9.28 9.32
CA ASP A 137 5.32 -10.02 8.48
C ASP A 137 4.63 -10.98 7.50
N ALA A 138 3.51 -11.58 7.90
CA ALA A 138 2.66 -12.35 7.01
C ALA A 138 2.09 -11.49 5.89
N THR A 139 1.57 -10.30 6.22
CA THR A 139 1.05 -9.35 5.24
C THR A 139 2.14 -8.91 4.26
N ILE A 140 3.34 -8.58 4.76
CA ILE A 140 4.49 -8.24 3.91
C ILE A 140 4.87 -9.43 3.01
N ALA A 141 4.89 -10.65 3.53
CA ALA A 141 5.21 -11.84 2.74
C ALA A 141 4.18 -12.06 1.61
N PHE A 142 2.90 -11.84 1.88
CA PHE A 142 1.86 -11.87 0.85
C PHE A 142 2.11 -10.83 -0.25
N LEU A 143 2.41 -9.57 0.12
CA LEU A 143 2.72 -8.50 -0.85
C LEU A 143 4.02 -8.75 -1.63
N GLN A 144 4.92 -9.56 -1.09
CA GLN A 144 6.16 -9.99 -1.74
C GLN A 144 5.96 -11.25 -2.60
N SER A 145 4.74 -11.81 -2.68
CA SER A 145 4.46 -13.12 -3.28
C SER A 145 5.36 -14.24 -2.73
N ASP A 146 5.69 -14.18 -1.43
CA ASP A 146 6.54 -15.16 -0.74
C ASP A 146 5.65 -16.10 0.09
N ARG A 147 5.17 -17.17 -0.56
CA ARG A 147 4.25 -18.14 0.05
C ARG A 147 4.85 -18.85 1.26
N GLU A 148 6.13 -19.19 1.19
CA GLU A 148 6.78 -19.97 2.26
C GLU A 148 7.00 -19.11 3.50
N LYS A 149 7.42 -17.86 3.32
CA LYS A 149 7.48 -16.91 4.43
C LYS A 149 6.10 -16.61 4.99
N LEU A 150 5.08 -16.46 4.15
CA LEU A 150 3.69 -16.26 4.60
C LEU A 150 3.23 -17.42 5.51
N LYS A 151 3.41 -18.67 5.08
CA LYS A 151 3.09 -19.86 5.89
C LYS A 151 3.89 -19.88 7.20
N ASN A 152 5.18 -19.56 7.15
CA ASN A 152 6.01 -19.54 8.36
C ASN A 152 5.52 -18.50 9.39
N GLN A 153 5.12 -17.31 8.93
CA GLN A 153 4.58 -16.27 9.82
C GLN A 153 3.19 -16.64 10.34
N ARG A 154 2.38 -17.33 9.54
CA ARG A 154 1.11 -17.89 9.97
C ARG A 154 1.27 -18.88 11.13
N GLU A 155 2.21 -19.82 11.03
CA GLU A 155 2.48 -20.78 12.10
C GLU A 155 2.99 -20.10 13.38
N LYS A 156 3.85 -19.09 13.23
CA LYS A 156 4.31 -18.27 14.36
C LYS A 156 3.16 -17.51 15.03
N LEU A 157 2.25 -16.92 14.23
CA LEU A 157 1.07 -16.25 14.75
C LEU A 157 0.16 -17.23 15.49
N ALA A 158 -0.15 -18.38 14.88
CA ALA A 158 -1.00 -19.41 15.48
C ALA A 158 -0.46 -19.97 16.81
N ALA A 159 0.86 -19.97 17.00
CA ALA A 159 1.51 -20.43 18.23
C ALA A 159 1.51 -19.39 19.36
N VAL A 160 1.01 -18.17 19.15
CA VAL A 160 0.97 -17.14 20.20
C VAL A 160 -0.02 -17.55 21.30
N PRO A 161 0.42 -17.72 22.56
CA PRO A 161 -0.46 -18.16 23.64
C PRO A 161 -1.46 -17.07 24.02
N LYS A 162 -2.71 -17.47 24.31
CA LYS A 162 -3.71 -16.57 24.88
C LYS A 162 -3.27 -16.19 26.30
N PRO A 163 -3.20 -14.89 26.65
CA PRO A 163 -2.85 -14.49 28.01
C PRO A 163 -3.80 -15.09 29.03
N GLU A 164 -3.27 -15.49 30.18
CA GLU A 164 -4.09 -15.94 31.30
C GLU A 164 -5.06 -14.84 31.74
N GLY A 165 -6.31 -15.21 32.00
CA GLY A 165 -7.35 -14.26 32.41
C GLY A 165 -7.77 -13.27 31.32
N PHE A 166 -7.42 -13.51 30.04
CA PHE A 166 -7.81 -12.62 28.94
C PHE A 166 -9.34 -12.60 28.75
N ASN A 167 -9.96 -11.57 29.32
CA ASN A 167 -11.38 -11.27 29.28
C ASN A 167 -11.59 -9.80 28.83
N PRO A 168 -11.42 -9.51 27.53
CA PRO A 168 -11.56 -8.16 27.01
C PRO A 168 -13.01 -7.68 27.16
N THR A 169 -13.19 -6.39 27.35
CA THR A 169 -14.50 -5.75 27.43
C THR A 169 -14.64 -4.66 26.38
N ASP A 170 -15.88 -4.35 25.99
CA ASP A 170 -16.19 -3.15 25.21
C ASP A 170 -16.06 -1.87 26.06
N ALA A 171 -16.47 -0.73 25.47
CA ALA A 171 -16.44 0.58 26.13
C ALA A 171 -17.43 0.69 27.31
N ASP A 172 -18.47 -0.14 27.34
CA ASP A 172 -19.49 -0.18 28.38
C ASP A 172 -19.15 -1.21 29.48
N GLY A 173 -18.05 -1.95 29.30
CA GLY A 173 -17.57 -2.95 30.24
C GLY A 173 -18.16 -4.35 30.03
N ASN A 174 -18.92 -4.58 28.95
CA ASN A 174 -19.44 -5.91 28.65
C ASN A 174 -18.32 -6.80 28.10
N PRO A 175 -18.22 -8.07 28.54
CA PRO A 175 -17.28 -9.02 27.95
C PRO A 175 -17.49 -9.16 26.45
N ILE A 176 -16.40 -9.12 25.69
CA ILE A 176 -16.40 -9.36 24.26
C ILE A 176 -15.59 -10.61 23.93
N GLU A 177 -16.04 -11.37 22.94
CA GLU A 177 -15.26 -12.48 22.43
C GLU A 177 -14.30 -11.96 21.36
N ILE A 178 -13.00 -12.22 21.56
CA ILE A 178 -11.97 -11.98 20.56
C ILE A 178 -11.37 -13.33 20.18
N GLN A 179 -11.47 -13.67 18.90
CA GLN A 179 -10.78 -14.84 18.35
C GLN A 179 -9.28 -14.69 18.59
N TRP A 180 -8.68 -15.70 19.23
CA TRP A 180 -7.26 -15.73 19.53
C TRP A 180 -6.50 -16.69 18.62
N PRO A 181 -5.31 -16.31 18.10
CA PRO A 181 -4.72 -14.97 18.14
C PRO A 181 -5.41 -14.02 17.14
N PRO A 182 -5.41 -12.70 17.40
CA PRO A 182 -6.02 -11.73 16.48
C PRO A 182 -5.42 -11.82 15.07
N ASN A 183 -6.25 -11.57 14.05
CA ASN A 183 -5.89 -11.55 12.62
C ASN A 183 -5.44 -12.90 12.02
N LEU A 184 -5.46 -14.01 12.76
CA LEU A 184 -5.09 -15.32 12.18
C LEU A 184 -5.99 -15.69 10.99
N ASN A 185 -7.29 -15.39 11.09
CA ASN A 185 -8.26 -15.59 10.00
C ASN A 185 -7.91 -14.79 8.72
N ILE A 186 -7.33 -13.60 8.86
CA ILE A 186 -6.87 -12.79 7.72
C ILE A 186 -5.65 -13.44 7.08
N VAL A 187 -4.69 -13.92 7.88
CA VAL A 187 -3.51 -14.62 7.36
C VAL A 187 -3.88 -15.95 6.69
N ASP A 188 -4.83 -16.69 7.25
CA ASP A 188 -5.38 -17.90 6.63
C ASP A 188 -6.01 -17.58 5.26
N LYS A 189 -6.68 -16.43 5.16
CA LYS A 189 -7.25 -15.94 3.90
C LYS A 189 -6.15 -15.57 2.89
N PHE A 190 -5.06 -14.92 3.30
CA PHE A 190 -3.89 -14.68 2.43
C PHE A 190 -3.29 -15.97 1.87
N ILE A 191 -3.27 -17.07 2.64
CA ILE A 191 -2.76 -18.36 2.17
C ILE A 191 -3.72 -19.00 1.17
N ARG A 192 -5.02 -19.01 1.48
CA ARG A 192 -6.06 -19.62 0.64
C ARG A 192 -6.16 -18.93 -0.72
N CYS A 193 -6.03 -17.61 -0.74
CA CYS A 193 -6.29 -16.76 -1.90
C CYS A 193 -4.99 -16.14 -2.42
N PHE A 194 -3.89 -16.84 -2.16
CA PHE A 194 -2.56 -16.44 -2.60
C PHE A 194 -2.54 -16.30 -4.13
N ASP A 195 -1.74 -15.36 -4.62
CA ASP A 195 -1.67 -14.89 -6.01
C ASP A 195 -2.80 -13.94 -6.46
N GLN A 196 -3.87 -13.74 -5.66
CA GLN A 196 -4.87 -12.70 -5.93
C GLN A 196 -4.39 -11.31 -5.49
N PRO A 197 -4.89 -10.21 -6.08
CA PRO A 197 -4.59 -8.85 -5.64
C PRO A 197 -4.92 -8.62 -4.16
N TYR A 198 -4.12 -7.81 -3.46
CA TYR A 198 -4.35 -7.53 -2.03
C TYR A 198 -5.74 -6.95 -1.76
N SER A 199 -6.22 -6.04 -2.62
CA SER A 199 -7.54 -5.42 -2.54
C SER A 199 -8.69 -6.44 -2.52
N GLU A 200 -8.56 -7.49 -3.35
CA GLU A 200 -9.52 -8.57 -3.39
C GLU A 200 -9.42 -9.36 -2.09
N VAL A 201 -8.27 -9.96 -1.79
CA VAL A 201 -8.11 -10.88 -0.64
C VAL A 201 -8.46 -10.23 0.70
N TYR A 202 -8.13 -8.95 0.87
CA TYR A 202 -8.37 -8.25 2.13
C TYR A 202 -9.87 -8.05 2.40
N THR A 203 -10.66 -7.75 1.35
CA THR A 203 -12.12 -7.58 1.44
C THR A 203 -12.84 -8.93 1.41
N GLU A 204 -12.67 -9.69 0.33
CA GLU A 204 -13.32 -10.99 0.12
C GLU A 204 -12.35 -12.02 -0.47
N CYS A 205 -12.73 -13.28 -0.48
CA CYS A 205 -12.00 -14.26 -1.26
C CYS A 205 -12.99 -15.16 -1.96
N THR A 206 -13.08 -14.96 -3.28
CA THR A 206 -13.99 -15.66 -4.17
C THR A 206 -13.39 -16.95 -4.74
N ALA A 207 -12.12 -17.27 -4.42
CA ALA A 207 -11.52 -18.53 -4.81
C ALA A 207 -12.33 -19.68 -4.19
N GLU A 208 -13.09 -20.39 -5.03
CA GLU A 208 -13.79 -21.60 -4.66
C GLU A 208 -12.78 -22.65 -4.16
N LYS A 209 -13.18 -23.40 -3.14
CA LYS A 209 -12.39 -24.48 -2.54
C LYS A 209 -12.15 -25.62 -3.49
#